data_AF-A0A9N8HQE3-F1
#
_entry.id   AF-A0A9N8HQE3-F1
#
_cell.length_a   1.000
_cell.length_b   1.000
_cell.length_c   1.000
_cell.angle_alpha   90.00
_cell.angle_beta   90.00
_cell.angle_gamma   90.00
#
_symmetry.space_group_name_H-M   'P 1'
#
loop_
_entity.id
_entity.type
_entity.pdbx_description
1 polymer ?
#
loop_
_entity_poly.entity_id
_entity_poly.type
_entity_poly.pdbx_seq_one_letter_code
_entity_poly.pdbx_strand_id
1 'polypeptide(L)'
;MSLTGTLPSELFRLARLEEVDFSYNSIRGTLPTHIGNCQLLEQLEMERNKLSGSIPTELGSLGGLKVLEIFSNSFTGLIANRDWTDHKTAKSIVE
;
A
#
# COMPACT_ATOMS: atom_id res chain seq x y z
N MET A 1 -20.13 1.51 9.56
CA MET A 1 -20.28 1.14 8.13
C MET A 1 -18.89 0.91 7.59
N SER A 2 -18.68 -0.08 6.72
CA SER A 2 -17.36 -0.40 6.15
C SER A 2 -17.30 0.02 4.68
N LEU A 3 -16.18 0.60 4.25
CA LEU A 3 -15.93 0.88 2.84
C LEU A 3 -15.78 -0.42 2.06
N THR A 4 -16.36 -0.44 0.86
CA THR A 4 -16.30 -1.60 -0.05
C THR A 4 -15.99 -1.12 -1.46
N GLY A 5 -15.65 -2.06 -2.35
CA GLY A 5 -15.29 -1.76 -3.74
C GLY A 5 -13.78 -1.84 -3.93
N THR A 6 -13.27 -1.18 -4.97
CA THR A 6 -11.85 -1.20 -5.36
C THR A 6 -11.23 0.18 -5.23
N LEU A 7 -9.91 0.25 -5.08
CA LEU A 7 -9.18 1.51 -5.08
C LEU A 7 -9.17 2.12 -6.49
N PRO A 8 -9.71 3.34 -6.70
CA PRO A 8 -9.63 4.00 -7.99
C PRO A 8 -8.19 4.48 -8.24
N SER A 9 -7.69 4.31 -9.48
CA SER A 9 -6.35 4.77 -9.87
C SER A 9 -6.13 6.27 -9.71
N GLU A 10 -7.23 7.01 -9.77
CA GLU A 10 -7.35 8.45 -9.70
C GLU A 10 -7.02 8.99 -8.30
N LEU A 11 -7.22 8.17 -7.26
CA LEU A 11 -6.77 8.49 -5.90
C LEU A 11 -5.26 8.75 -5.89
N PHE A 12 -4.51 7.95 -6.65
CA PHE A 12 -3.07 8.05 -6.75
C PHE A 12 -2.60 9.06 -7.82
N ARG A 13 -3.46 10.03 -8.18
CA ARG A 13 -3.06 11.24 -8.91
C ARG A 13 -2.94 12.45 -7.99
N LEU A 14 -3.28 12.29 -6.71
CA LEU A 14 -3.16 13.34 -5.70
C LEU A 14 -1.68 13.50 -5.32
N ALA A 15 -0.97 14.36 -6.05
CA ALA A 15 0.49 14.55 -5.90
C ALA A 15 0.95 15.04 -4.50
N ARG A 16 0.01 15.50 -3.66
CA ARG A 16 0.27 15.98 -2.29
C ARG A 16 -0.26 15.03 -1.22
N LEU A 17 -0.56 13.79 -1.59
CA LEU A 17 -1.00 12.77 -0.65
C LEU A 17 0.19 12.34 0.20
N GLU A 18 0.11 12.58 1.49
CA GLU A 18 1.16 12.27 2.48
C GLU A 18 0.79 11.04 3.32
N GLU A 19 -0.50 10.89 3.62
CA GLU A 19 -1.00 9.81 4.47
C GLU A 19 -2.28 9.22 3.88
N VAL A 20 -2.36 7.89 3.89
CA VAL A 20 -3.57 7.14 3.52
C VAL A 20 -3.80 6.05 4.56
N ASP A 21 -4.95 6.11 5.21
CA ASP A 21 -5.45 5.04 6.07
C ASP A 21 -6.83 4.61 5.55
N PHE A 22 -6.90 3.36 5.08
CA PHE A 22 -8.16 2.66 4.81
C PHE A 22 -8.27 1.35 5.56
N SER A 23 -7.59 1.24 6.69
CA SER A 23 -7.52 0.04 7.48
C SER A 23 -8.89 -0.37 8.03
N TYR A 24 -9.05 -1.66 8.34
CA TYR A 24 -10.30 -2.20 8.90
C TYR A 24 -11.54 -2.01 8.00
N ASN A 25 -11.37 -2.19 6.69
CA ASN A 25 -12.45 -2.09 5.72
C ASN A 25 -12.70 -3.40 4.94
N SER A 26 -13.55 -3.34 3.92
CA SER A 26 -13.85 -4.44 3.01
C SER A 26 -13.50 -4.08 1.57
N ILE A 27 -12.45 -3.28 1.38
CA ILE A 27 -11.90 -2.95 0.06
C ILE A 27 -11.28 -4.21 -0.54
N ARG A 28 -11.52 -4.42 -1.83
CA ARG A 28 -11.12 -5.60 -2.60
C ARG A 28 -10.40 -5.20 -3.88
N GLY A 29 -9.89 -6.19 -4.61
CA GLY A 29 -9.15 -5.97 -5.86
C GLY A 29 -7.65 -5.84 -5.61
N THR A 30 -6.93 -5.16 -6.50
CA THR A 30 -5.47 -5.02 -6.45
C THR A 30 -5.07 -3.59 -6.06
N LEU A 31 -3.82 -3.43 -5.63
CA LEU A 31 -3.24 -2.12 -5.40
C LEU A 31 -2.78 -1.53 -6.76
N PRO A 32 -3.28 -0.36 -7.20
CA PRO A 32 -2.92 0.19 -8.51
C PRO A 32 -1.44 0.57 -8.60
N THR A 33 -0.80 0.31 -9.73
CA THR A 33 0.59 0.73 -10.02
C THR A 33 0.77 2.25 -9.95
N HIS A 34 -0.31 3.02 -10.12
CA HIS A 34 -0.33 4.46 -10.02
C HIS A 34 0.07 4.99 -8.63
N ILE A 35 0.10 4.13 -7.59
CA ILE A 35 0.59 4.53 -6.27
C ILE A 35 1.99 5.13 -6.30
N GLY A 36 2.83 4.73 -7.25
CA GLY A 36 4.15 5.31 -7.47
C GLY A 36 4.14 6.81 -7.83
N ASN A 37 3.00 7.40 -8.17
CA ASN A 37 2.92 8.85 -8.40
C ASN A 37 2.89 9.67 -7.11
N CYS A 38 2.55 9.05 -5.97
CA CYS A 38 2.41 9.74 -4.69
C CYS A 38 3.79 9.86 -3.99
N GLN A 39 4.71 10.60 -4.60
CA GLN A 39 6.10 10.71 -4.15
C GLN A 39 6.28 11.36 -2.76
N LEU A 40 5.23 12.02 -2.26
CA LEU A 40 5.19 12.60 -0.91
C LEU A 40 4.53 11.66 0.12
N LEU A 41 4.10 10.47 -0.28
CA LEU A 41 3.44 9.52 0.62
C LEU A 41 4.45 9.01 1.67
N GLU A 42 4.13 9.28 2.92
CA GLU A 42 4.90 8.87 4.09
C GLU A 42 4.25 7.70 4.82
N GLN A 43 2.92 7.60 4.80
CA GLN A 43 2.16 6.57 5.49
C GLN A 43 1.12 5.92 4.59
N LEU A 44 1.17 4.60 4.48
CA LEU A 44 0.19 3.78 3.77
C LEU A 44 -0.30 2.63 4.66
N GLU A 45 -1.51 2.79 5.18
CA GLU A 45 -2.18 1.83 6.06
C GLU A 45 -3.42 1.29 5.34
N MET A 46 -3.43 -0.02 5.11
CA MET A 46 -4.42 -0.75 4.34
C MET A 46 -4.71 -2.13 4.96
N GLU A 47 -4.27 -2.38 6.19
CA GLU A 47 -4.43 -3.68 6.82
C GLU A 47 -5.90 -4.06 7.01
N ARG A 48 -6.14 -5.36 7.17
CA ARG A 48 -7.48 -5.90 7.45
C ARG A 48 -8.50 -5.47 6.41
N ASN A 49 -8.14 -5.66 5.15
CA ASN A 49 -9.00 -5.51 3.98
C ASN A 49 -9.07 -6.84 3.21
N LYS A 50 -9.59 -6.80 1.98
CA LYS A 50 -9.69 -7.95 1.05
C LYS A 50 -8.88 -7.69 -0.23
N LEU A 51 -7.80 -6.89 -0.14
CA LEU A 51 -6.90 -6.63 -1.25
C LEU A 51 -6.15 -7.91 -1.63
N SER A 52 -5.81 -8.06 -2.90
CA SER A 52 -5.28 -9.30 -3.48
C SER A 52 -4.34 -9.02 -4.64
N GLY A 53 -3.68 -10.07 -5.15
CA GLY A 53 -2.72 -9.97 -6.25
C GLY A 53 -1.33 -9.53 -5.79
N SER A 54 -0.45 -9.21 -6.72
CA SER A 54 0.93 -8.79 -6.41
C SER A 54 0.99 -7.37 -5.87
N ILE A 55 1.91 -7.14 -4.93
CA ILE A 55 2.31 -5.79 -4.51
C ILE A 55 3.00 -5.12 -5.71
N PRO A 56 2.54 -3.94 -6.17
CA PRO A 56 3.16 -3.25 -7.30
C PRO A 56 4.58 -2.81 -6.96
N THR A 57 5.52 -3.02 -7.89
CA THR A 57 6.93 -2.64 -7.71
C THR A 57 7.10 -1.13 -7.54
N GLU A 58 6.15 -0.34 -8.06
CA GLU A 58 6.06 1.11 -7.92
C GLU A 58 5.87 1.55 -6.46
N LEU A 59 5.38 0.69 -5.58
CA LEU A 59 5.37 0.99 -4.14
C LEU A 59 6.82 1.14 -3.61
N GLY A 60 7.76 0.39 -4.18
CA GLY A 60 9.19 0.49 -3.85
C GLY A 60 9.86 1.77 -4.35
N SER A 61 9.23 2.54 -5.25
CA SER A 61 9.78 3.83 -5.70
C SER A 61 9.42 4.99 -4.78
N LEU A 62 8.60 4.76 -3.75
CA LEU A 62 8.21 5.78 -2.76
C LEU A 62 9.32 5.98 -1.73
N GLY A 63 10.34 6.75 -2.10
CA GLY A 63 11.50 7.00 -1.23
C GLY A 63 11.18 7.73 0.09
N GLY A 64 10.01 8.37 0.19
CA GLY A 64 9.51 9.02 1.39
C GLY A 64 8.69 8.13 2.33
N LEU A 65 8.36 6.90 1.92
CA LEU A 65 7.47 6.02 2.69
C LEU A 65 8.16 5.57 3.99
N LYS A 66 7.51 5.83 5.12
CA LYS A 66 7.97 5.53 6.48
C LYS A 66 7.15 4.42 7.12
N VAL A 67 5.85 4.36 6.81
CA VAL A 67 4.90 3.38 7.35
C VAL A 67 4.22 2.66 6.20
N LEU A 68 4.27 1.32 6.23
CA LEU A 68 3.57 0.45 5.30
C LEU A 68 2.91 -0.68 6.08
N GLU A 69 1.59 -0.62 6.22
CA GLU A 69 0.79 -1.66 6.87
C GLU A 69 -0.20 -2.24 5.86
N ILE A 70 0.08 -3.46 5.41
CA ILE A 70 -0.74 -4.15 4.38
C ILE A 70 -1.12 -5.58 4.80
N PHE A 71 -0.83 -5.95 6.05
CA PHE A 71 -1.10 -7.26 6.62
C PHE A 71 -2.61 -7.56 6.70
N SER A 72 -2.99 -8.81 6.98
CA SER A 72 -4.39 -9.22 6.97
C SER A 72 -5.14 -8.86 5.67
N ASN A 73 -4.48 -9.07 4.53
CA ASN A 73 -5.03 -9.03 3.17
C ASN A 73 -4.76 -10.37 2.45
N SER A 74 -5.09 -10.48 1.17
CA SER A 74 -4.88 -11.65 0.32
C SER A 74 -3.82 -11.41 -0.78
N PHE A 75 -2.81 -10.57 -0.51
CA PHE A 75 -1.72 -10.33 -1.46
C PHE A 75 -0.92 -11.61 -1.75
N THR A 76 -0.43 -11.74 -2.98
CA THR A 76 0.32 -12.90 -3.47
C THR A 76 1.63 -12.45 -4.10
N GLY A 77 2.57 -13.38 -4.30
CA GLY A 77 3.88 -13.10 -4.88
C GLY A 77 4.93 -12.70 -3.84
N LEU A 78 6.17 -12.58 -4.30
CA LEU A 78 7.29 -12.19 -3.45
C LEU A 78 7.22 -10.68 -3.24
N ILE A 79 7.26 -10.25 -1.98
CA ILE A 79 7.86 -8.97 -1.60
C ILE A 79 9.19 -8.91 -2.36
N ALA A 80 9.30 -8.00 -3.33
CA ALA A 80 10.45 -7.95 -4.21
C ALA A 80 11.71 -7.74 -3.37
N ASN A 81 12.46 -8.82 -3.20
CA ASN A 81 13.58 -8.95 -2.30
C ASN A 81 14.75 -8.10 -2.83
N ARG A 82 14.97 -6.92 -2.23
CA ARG A 82 16.28 -6.37 -1.80
C ARG A 82 16.22 -4.95 -1.23
N ASP A 83 15.20 -4.14 -1.54
CA ASP A 83 15.14 -2.73 -1.07
C ASP A 83 14.27 -2.52 0.17
N TRP A 84 13.38 -3.44 0.54
CA TRP A 84 12.41 -3.23 1.63
C TRP A 84 12.97 -3.57 3.02
N THR A 85 14.16 -4.18 3.09
CA THR A 85 14.83 -4.52 4.37
C THR A 85 15.84 -3.48 4.84
N ASP A 86 16.23 -2.53 3.99
CA ASP A 86 17.30 -1.55 4.27
C ASP A 86 16.78 -0.15 4.61
N HIS A 87 15.49 0.11 4.36
CA HIS A 87 14.81 1.33 4.77
C HIS A 87 13.91 1.09 5.97
N LYS A 88 13.78 2.12 6.81
CA LYS A 88 13.15 2.16 8.14
C LYS A 88 11.65 1.78 8.20
N THR A 89 11.09 1.17 7.15
CA THR A 89 9.70 0.74 6.97
C THR A 89 9.39 -0.66 7.52
N ALA A 90 10.36 -1.33 8.13
CA ALA A 90 10.26 -2.72 8.59
C ALA A 90 9.38 -2.99 9.83
N LYS A 91 8.31 -2.22 10.08
CA LYS A 91 7.52 -2.38 11.31
C LYS A 91 6.22 -3.19 11.22
N SER A 92 5.70 -3.57 10.05
CA SER A 92 4.59 -4.55 9.99
C SER A 92 4.31 -5.10 8.59
N ILE A 93 5.34 -5.72 7.97
CA ILE A 93 5.13 -6.48 6.73
C ILE A 93 4.65 -7.90 7.02
N VAL A 94 4.81 -8.42 8.25
CA VAL A 94 4.45 -9.80 8.58
C VAL A 94 3.98 -9.93 10.04
N GLU A 95 2.69 -9.71 10.28
CA GLU A 95 1.81 -10.47 11.20
C GLU A 95 0.34 -10.07 10.98
#